data_AF-F0FYR0-F1
#
_entry.id   AF-F0FYR0-F1
#
_cell.length_a   1.000
_cell.length_b   1.000
_cell.length_c   1.000
_cell.angle_alpha   90.00
_cell.angle_beta   90.00
_cell.angle_gamma   90.00
#
_symmetry.space_group_name_H-M   'P 1'
#
loop_
_entity.id
_entity.type
_entity.pdbx_description
1 polymer ?
#
loop_
_entity_poly.entity_id
_entity_poly.type
_entity_poly.pdbx_seq_one_letter_code
_entity_poly.pdbx_strand_id
1 'polypeptide(L)'
;GTLATFARDADSGRLDVAHVSAPHPAVAGLAPGHARPPAPIEPAVWAADLQLTPDERHAYVSERTSSQLLCYRRNADERFEPAHATATETQPRGFAIDPSGRWLVACGERSEHVAVYAISPDDGALSLHARAPGGRGANWIAIV
;
A
#
# COMPACT_ATOMS: atom_id res chain seq x y z
N GLY A 1 -0.01 0.55 -8.71
CA GLY A 1 0.29 1.81 -9.44
C GLY A 1 1.78 1.88 -9.71
N THR A 2 2.33 3.05 -9.92
CA THR A 2 3.77 3.31 -9.74
C THR A 2 4.02 3.82 -8.32
N LEU A 3 5.25 3.71 -7.84
CA LEU A 3 5.71 4.34 -6.61
C LEU A 3 6.75 5.40 -6.96
N ALA A 4 6.54 6.64 -6.52
CA ALA A 4 7.45 7.75 -6.76
C ALA A 4 8.14 8.16 -5.46
N THR A 5 9.46 8.33 -5.51
CA THR A 5 10.28 8.87 -4.43
C THR A 5 10.83 10.23 -4.83
N PHE A 6 10.83 11.17 -3.89
CA PHE A 6 11.30 12.54 -4.11
C PHE A 6 12.45 12.83 -3.15
N ALA A 7 13.48 13.50 -3.66
CA ALA A 7 14.50 14.12 -2.81
C ALA A 7 14.00 15.48 -2.36
N ARG A 8 14.09 15.77 -1.06
CA ARG A 8 13.76 17.08 -0.49
C ARG A 8 15.03 17.85 -0.23
N ASP A 9 15.15 19.03 -0.82
CA ASP A 9 16.16 20.01 -0.43
C ASP A 9 15.86 20.50 1.00
N ALA A 10 16.84 20.36 1.90
CA ALA A 10 16.61 20.57 3.34
C ALA A 10 16.29 22.03 3.68
N ASP A 11 16.91 22.97 2.96
CA ASP A 11 16.86 24.40 3.24
C ASP A 11 15.64 25.07 2.58
N SER A 12 15.41 24.79 1.30
CA SER A 12 14.31 25.37 0.52
C SER A 12 13.01 24.56 0.59
N GLY A 13 13.08 23.27 0.95
CA GLY A 13 11.95 22.36 0.92
C GLY A 13 11.51 21.93 -0.49
N ARG A 14 12.24 22.30 -1.54
CA ARG A 14 11.93 21.87 -2.91
C ARG A 14 11.98 20.34 -3.02
N LEU A 15 11.02 19.77 -3.74
CA LEU A 15 10.97 18.35 -4.07
C LEU A 15 11.42 18.13 -5.51
N ASP A 16 12.42 17.29 -5.69
CA ASP A 16 12.91 16.84 -6.99
C ASP A 16 12.62 15.34 -7.13
N VAL A 17 12.10 14.90 -8.28
CA VAL A 17 11.80 13.48 -8.52
C VAL A 17 13.11 12.71 -8.50
N ALA A 18 13.26 11.80 -7.54
CA ALA A 18 14.44 10.94 -7.43
C ALA A 18 14.28 9.66 -8.25
N HIS A 19 13.11 9.02 -8.16
CA HIS A 19 12.82 7.79 -8.88
C HIS A 19 11.31 7.56 -9.01
N VAL A 20 10.90 6.89 -10.09
CA VAL A 20 9.55 6.38 -10.28
C VAL A 20 9.68 4.92 -10.71
N SER A 21 9.08 4.02 -9.96
CA SER A 21 9.11 2.58 -10.23
C SER A 21 8.39 2.25 -11.54
N ALA A 22 8.64 1.04 -12.07
CA ALA A 22 7.73 0.45 -13.04
C ALA A 22 6.31 0.28 -12.44
N PRO A 23 5.24 0.25 -13.27
CA PRO A 23 3.91 -0.08 -12.79
C PRO A 23 3.87 -1.47 -12.15
N HIS A 24 3.21 -1.58 -10.99
CA HIS A 24 3.05 -2.86 -10.32
C HIS A 24 2.23 -3.83 -11.19
N PRO A 25 2.73 -5.05 -11.51
CA PRO A 25 2.08 -5.97 -12.44
C PRO A 25 0.64 -6.34 -12.05
N ALA A 26 0.37 -6.43 -10.74
CA ALA A 26 -0.96 -6.73 -10.20
C ALA A 26 -2.07 -5.75 -10.60
N VAL A 27 -1.72 -4.58 -11.16
CA VAL A 27 -2.70 -3.60 -11.67
C VAL A 27 -2.47 -3.23 -13.15
N ALA A 28 -1.68 -4.01 -13.89
CA ALA A 28 -1.38 -3.72 -15.29
C ALA A 28 -2.61 -3.72 -16.21
N GLY A 29 -3.69 -4.41 -15.82
CA GLY A 29 -4.96 -4.44 -16.54
C GLY A 29 -5.91 -3.28 -16.23
N LEU A 30 -5.55 -2.37 -15.32
CA LEU A 30 -6.37 -1.22 -14.95
C LEU A 30 -5.88 0.04 -15.67
N ALA A 31 -6.82 0.92 -16.03
CA ALA A 31 -6.46 2.24 -16.53
C ALA A 31 -5.68 3.03 -15.45
N PRO A 32 -4.76 3.94 -15.84
CA PRO A 32 -4.11 4.84 -14.89
C PRO A 32 -5.12 5.61 -14.03
N GLY A 33 -4.84 5.69 -12.74
CA GLY A 33 -5.57 6.54 -11.82
C GLY A 33 -5.38 8.02 -12.15
N HIS A 34 -6.31 8.85 -11.72
CA HIS A 34 -6.28 10.30 -11.93
C HIS A 34 -6.79 11.01 -10.67
N ALA A 35 -6.28 12.19 -10.39
CA ALA A 35 -6.72 12.99 -9.25
C ALA A 35 -8.07 13.64 -9.55
N ARG A 36 -9.17 13.18 -8.93
CA ARG A 36 -10.47 13.87 -8.90
C ARG A 36 -11.46 13.17 -7.95
N PRO A 37 -12.44 13.90 -7.38
CA PRO A 37 -13.78 13.37 -7.17
C PRO A 37 -14.61 13.54 -8.47
N PRO A 38 -15.50 12.59 -8.83
CA PRO A 38 -15.93 11.38 -8.11
C PRO A 38 -15.04 10.15 -8.37
N ALA A 39 -15.39 9.02 -7.73
CA ALA A 39 -14.77 7.70 -7.97
C ALA A 39 -14.71 7.35 -9.47
N PRO A 40 -13.73 6.54 -9.91
CA PRO A 40 -13.59 6.18 -11.31
C PRO A 40 -14.88 5.57 -11.87
N ILE A 41 -15.37 6.11 -13.00
CA ILE A 41 -16.56 5.60 -13.69
C ILE A 41 -16.25 4.22 -14.33
N GLU A 42 -15.01 4.02 -14.76
CA GLU A 42 -14.47 2.77 -15.27
C GLU A 42 -13.36 2.26 -14.33
N PRO A 43 -13.11 0.94 -14.25
CA PRO A 43 -12.05 0.39 -13.39
C PRO A 43 -10.67 1.00 -13.70
N ALA A 44 -10.18 1.83 -12.78
CA ALA A 44 -8.86 2.44 -12.83
C ALA A 44 -8.11 2.17 -11.54
N VAL A 45 -6.79 2.32 -11.56
CA VAL A 45 -5.97 2.26 -10.34
C VAL A 45 -6.47 3.30 -9.34
N TRP A 46 -6.85 2.84 -8.15
CA TRP A 46 -7.39 3.68 -7.10
C TRP A 46 -6.65 3.42 -5.78
N ALA A 47 -5.38 3.81 -5.76
CA ALA A 47 -4.55 3.74 -4.56
C ALA A 47 -5.11 4.67 -3.46
N ALA A 48 -4.89 4.32 -2.19
CA ALA A 48 -5.36 5.13 -1.05
C ALA A 48 -4.29 5.45 -0.01
N ASP A 49 -3.73 4.43 0.64
CA ASP A 49 -2.78 4.59 1.75
C ASP A 49 -1.43 4.00 1.37
N LEU A 50 -0.36 4.49 2.01
CA LEU A 50 1.02 4.10 1.78
C LEU A 50 1.77 4.09 3.11
N GLN A 51 2.44 2.98 3.41
CA GLN A 51 3.24 2.81 4.61
C GLN A 51 4.57 2.14 4.29
N LEU A 52 5.61 2.47 5.04
CA LEU A 52 6.92 1.82 5.01
C LEU A 52 7.06 0.89 6.21
N THR A 53 7.77 -0.23 6.04
CA THR A 53 8.29 -0.95 7.21
C THR A 53 9.29 -0.05 7.97
N PRO A 54 9.45 -0.21 9.29
CA PRO A 54 10.37 0.62 10.09
C PRO A 54 11.83 0.58 9.62
N ASP A 55 12.24 -0.52 8.97
CA ASP A 55 13.57 -0.68 8.36
C ASP A 55 13.66 -0.13 6.92
N GLU A 56 12.58 0.45 6.40
CA GLU A 56 12.43 1.00 5.05
C GLU A 56 12.72 0.02 3.90
N ARG A 57 12.75 -1.29 4.18
CA ARG A 57 13.01 -2.30 3.15
C ARG A 57 11.80 -2.56 2.26
N HIS A 58 10.60 -2.33 2.78
CA HIS A 58 9.35 -2.58 2.06
C HIS A 58 8.39 -1.39 2.18
N ALA A 59 7.74 -1.06 1.06
CA ALA A 59 6.63 -0.12 1.00
C ALA A 59 5.37 -0.87 0.60
N TYR A 60 4.27 -0.62 1.30
CA TYR A 60 2.96 -1.18 0.95
C TYR A 60 2.03 -0.05 0.51
N VAL A 61 1.14 -0.37 -0.44
CA VAL A 61 0.11 0.55 -0.95
C VAL A 61 -1.22 -0.18 -1.00
N SER A 62 -2.28 0.38 -0.41
CA SER A 62 -3.63 -0.15 -0.57
C SER A 62 -4.21 0.26 -1.91
N GLU A 63 -4.78 -0.69 -2.66
CA GLU A 63 -5.41 -0.45 -3.96
C GLU A 63 -6.87 -0.91 -3.95
N ARG A 64 -7.77 0.06 -4.11
CA ARG A 64 -9.19 -0.07 -3.83
C ARG A 64 -9.97 -0.80 -4.92
N THR A 65 -9.53 -0.70 -6.17
CA THR A 65 -10.24 -1.31 -7.30
C THR A 65 -10.06 -2.82 -7.34
N SER A 66 -8.82 -3.29 -7.18
CA SER A 66 -8.47 -4.71 -7.17
C SER A 66 -8.53 -5.37 -5.79
N SER A 67 -8.73 -4.58 -4.73
CA SER A 67 -8.74 -5.06 -3.34
C SER A 67 -7.45 -5.78 -2.94
N GLN A 68 -6.32 -5.15 -3.23
CA GLN A 68 -4.99 -5.68 -2.97
C GLN A 68 -4.14 -4.70 -2.16
N LEU A 69 -3.24 -5.26 -1.35
CA LEU A 69 -2.05 -4.56 -0.84
C LEU A 69 -0.91 -4.83 -1.81
N LEU A 70 -0.38 -3.78 -2.42
CA LEU A 70 0.75 -3.82 -3.34
C LEU A 70 2.04 -3.59 -2.56
N CYS A 71 3.01 -4.49 -2.67
CA CYS A 71 4.31 -4.39 -2.03
C CYS A 71 5.38 -3.96 -3.04
N TYR A 72 6.21 -3.01 -2.64
CA TYR A 72 7.41 -2.61 -3.33
C TYR A 72 8.61 -2.85 -2.40
N ARG A 73 9.68 -3.41 -2.94
CA ARG A 73 10.91 -3.69 -2.19
C ARG A 73 11.99 -2.69 -2.56
N ARG A 74 12.67 -2.14 -1.55
CA ARG A 74 13.83 -1.27 -1.74
C ARG A 74 15.04 -2.13 -2.14
N ASN A 75 15.67 -1.81 -3.24
CA ASN A 75 16.86 -2.49 -3.74
C ASN A 75 18.14 -1.87 -3.16
N ALA A 76 19.30 -2.43 -3.54
CA ALA A 76 20.60 -1.95 -3.08
C ALA A 76 20.95 -0.52 -3.54
N ASP A 77 20.33 -0.06 -4.64
CA ASP A 77 20.45 1.31 -5.16
C ASP A 77 19.43 2.27 -4.52
N GLU A 78 18.82 1.86 -3.41
CA GLU A 78 17.80 2.60 -2.65
C GLU A 78 16.48 2.88 -3.39
N ARG A 79 16.25 2.23 -4.54
CA ARG A 79 15.03 2.38 -5.34
C ARG A 79 13.99 1.33 -4.97
N PHE A 80 12.73 1.70 -5.02
CA PHE A 80 11.62 0.77 -4.81
C PHE A 80 11.15 0.14 -6.11
N GLU A 81 11.13 -1.18 -6.16
CA GLU A 81 10.62 -1.96 -7.30
C GLU A 81 9.42 -2.82 -6.88
N PRO A 82 8.44 -3.06 -7.78
CA PRO A 82 7.32 -3.97 -7.50
C PRO A 82 7.80 -5.36 -7.05
N ALA A 83 7.16 -5.94 -6.02
CA ALA A 83 7.53 -7.24 -5.47
C ALA A 83 6.33 -8.19 -5.40
N HIS A 84 5.43 -7.99 -4.44
CA HIS A 84 4.30 -8.89 -4.16
C HIS A 84 2.98 -8.13 -4.20
N ALA A 85 1.88 -8.84 -4.43
CA ALA A 85 0.55 -8.31 -4.15
C ALA A 85 -0.27 -9.35 -3.38
N THR A 86 -1.05 -8.87 -2.42
CA THR A 86 -1.84 -9.73 -1.53
C THR A 86 -3.29 -9.27 -1.57
N ALA A 87 -4.20 -10.17 -1.91
CA ALA A 87 -5.63 -9.92 -1.78
C ALA A 87 -6.00 -9.66 -0.31
N THR A 88 -6.85 -8.66 -0.09
CA THR A 88 -7.22 -8.22 1.27
C THR A 88 -8.71 -7.88 1.37
N GLU A 89 -9.10 -7.23 2.46
CA GLU A 89 -10.45 -6.75 2.69
C GLU A 89 -10.96 -5.90 1.51
N THR A 90 -12.23 -6.09 1.14
CA THR A 90 -12.80 -5.44 -0.05
C THR A 90 -12.73 -3.92 0.05
N GLN A 91 -12.18 -3.29 -1.00
CA GLN A 91 -11.93 -1.86 -1.08
C GLN A 91 -11.06 -1.35 0.09
N PRO A 92 -9.80 -1.84 0.20
CA PRO A 92 -8.93 -1.51 1.31
C PRO A 92 -8.55 -0.04 1.24
N ARG A 93 -8.90 0.72 2.28
CA ARG A 93 -8.57 2.14 2.34
C ARG A 93 -7.40 2.39 3.26
N GLY A 94 -7.55 2.06 4.54
CA GLY A 94 -6.54 2.28 5.56
C GLY A 94 -5.90 0.98 6.02
N PHE A 95 -4.60 1.05 6.28
CA PHE A 95 -3.86 -0.01 6.94
C PHE A 95 -2.72 0.58 7.76
N ALA A 96 -2.16 -0.19 8.68
CA ALA A 96 -0.98 0.21 9.44
C ALA A 96 -0.01 -0.96 9.58
N ILE A 97 1.27 -0.65 9.71
CA ILE A 97 2.33 -1.59 10.07
C ILE A 97 2.67 -1.34 11.54
N ASP A 98 2.81 -2.41 12.31
CA ASP A 98 3.15 -2.27 13.72
C ASP A 98 4.60 -1.78 13.91
N PRO A 99 4.95 -1.16 15.06
CA PRO A 99 6.30 -0.64 15.28
C PRO A 99 7.43 -1.68 15.19
N SER A 100 7.15 -2.96 15.38
CA SER A 100 8.14 -4.02 15.19
C SER A 100 8.39 -4.37 13.71
N GLY A 101 7.56 -3.88 12.79
CA GLY A 101 7.65 -4.17 11.36
C GLY A 101 7.26 -5.60 10.98
N ARG A 102 6.64 -6.35 11.88
CA ARG A 102 6.32 -7.77 11.69
C ARG A 102 4.87 -8.01 11.27
N TRP A 103 3.99 -7.06 11.55
CA TRP A 103 2.56 -7.19 11.37
C TRP A 103 2.00 -6.02 10.59
N LEU A 104 1.09 -6.33 9.67
CA LEU A 104 0.28 -5.36 8.95
C LEU A 104 -1.19 -5.60 9.26
N VAL A 105 -1.93 -4.54 9.58
CA VAL A 105 -3.37 -4.59 9.86
C VAL A 105 -4.10 -3.75 8.84
N ALA A 106 -5.05 -4.34 8.10
CA ALA A 106 -5.78 -3.67 7.02
C ALA A 106 -7.30 -3.75 7.20
N CYS A 107 -7.99 -2.67 6.83
CA CYS A 107 -9.44 -2.59 6.76
C CYS A 107 -9.90 -2.21 5.34
N GLY A 108 -11.17 -2.52 5.02
CA GLY A 108 -11.78 -2.15 3.74
C GLY A 108 -13.14 -1.48 3.91
N GLU A 109 -13.38 -0.42 3.12
CA GLU A 109 -14.63 0.37 3.16
C GLU A 109 -15.86 -0.48 2.83
N ARG A 110 -15.68 -1.57 2.08
CA ARG A 110 -16.73 -2.54 1.69
C ARG A 110 -16.58 -3.88 2.40
N SER A 111 -15.77 -3.96 3.44
CA SER A 111 -15.69 -5.10 4.33
C SER A 111 -16.29 -4.77 5.71
N GLU A 112 -16.72 -5.82 6.41
CA GLU A 112 -17.10 -5.76 7.82
C GLU A 112 -15.97 -6.24 8.74
N HIS A 113 -14.79 -6.50 8.19
CA HIS A 113 -13.66 -7.13 8.89
C HIS A 113 -12.37 -6.31 8.76
N VAL A 114 -11.47 -6.61 9.68
CA VAL A 114 -10.06 -6.23 9.66
C VAL A 114 -9.22 -7.51 9.52
N ALA A 115 -8.21 -7.48 8.66
CA ALA A 115 -7.26 -8.57 8.49
C ALA A 115 -5.89 -8.19 9.08
N VAL A 116 -5.26 -9.17 9.74
CA VAL A 116 -3.89 -9.08 10.26
C VAL A 116 -3.01 -10.00 9.44
N TYR A 117 -1.87 -9.50 8.98
CA TYR A 117 -0.91 -10.21 8.17
C TYR A 117 0.46 -10.24 8.85
N ALA A 118 1.14 -11.38 8.80
CA ALA A 118 2.58 -11.43 9.08
C ALA A 118 3.36 -10.96 7.85
N ILE A 119 4.37 -10.12 8.07
CA ILE A 119 5.30 -9.62 7.06
C ILE A 119 6.52 -10.55 7.01
N SER A 120 6.81 -11.11 5.86
CA SER A 120 8.06 -11.82 5.61
C SER A 120 9.24 -10.84 5.64
N PRO A 121 10.25 -11.04 6.52
CA PRO A 121 11.41 -10.14 6.57
C PRO A 121 12.32 -10.27 5.35
N ASP A 122 12.25 -11.37 4.61
CA ASP A 122 13.17 -11.64 3.51
C ASP A 122 12.75 -10.90 2.24
N ASP A 123 11.44 -10.94 1.93
CA ASP A 123 10.90 -10.46 0.66
C ASP A 123 9.68 -9.52 0.77
N GLY A 124 9.12 -9.34 1.97
CA GLY A 124 7.93 -8.50 2.17
C GLY A 124 6.62 -9.15 1.73
N ALA A 125 6.60 -10.47 1.53
CA ALA A 125 5.34 -11.17 1.30
C ALA A 125 4.43 -11.11 2.56
N LEU A 126 3.14 -10.89 2.36
CA LEU A 126 2.14 -10.92 3.42
C LEU A 126 1.46 -12.29 3.50
N SER A 127 1.37 -12.83 4.71
CA SER A 127 0.59 -14.04 4.98
C SER A 127 -0.53 -13.73 5.97
N LEU A 128 -1.76 -14.14 5.65
CA LEU A 128 -2.91 -13.90 6.52
C LEU A 128 -2.70 -14.63 7.85
N HIS A 129 -2.74 -13.90 8.95
CA HIS A 129 -2.57 -14.42 10.29
C HIS A 129 -3.90 -14.53 11.04
N ALA A 130 -4.70 -13.47 10.99
CA ALA A 130 -5.99 -13.42 11.67
C ALA A 130 -6.97 -12.49 10.94
N ARG A 131 -8.25 -12.64 11.24
CA ARG A 131 -9.32 -11.77 10.76
C ARG A 131 -10.34 -11.55 11.88
N ALA A 132 -10.76 -10.32 12.10
CA ALA A 132 -11.67 -9.94 13.17
C ALA A 132 -12.78 -9.00 12.65
N PRO A 133 -13.94 -8.91 13.32
CA PRO A 133 -14.95 -7.90 12.99
C PRO A 133 -14.39 -6.47 13.16
N GLY A 134 -14.62 -5.62 12.15
CA GLY A 134 -14.13 -4.23 12.09
C GLY A 134 -15.23 -3.16 12.03
N GLY A 135 -16.48 -3.58 11.83
CA GLY A 135 -17.60 -2.67 11.53
C GLY A 135 -17.68 -2.30 10.05
N ARG A 136 -18.80 -1.70 9.65
CA ARG A 136 -19.06 -1.29 8.26
C ARG A 136 -18.38 0.05 7.95
N GLY A 137 -17.73 0.13 6.80
CA GLY A 137 -17.14 1.39 6.33
C GLY A 137 -15.82 1.76 7.01
N ALA A 138 -15.18 0.81 7.70
CA ALA A 138 -13.85 1.03 8.28
C ALA A 138 -12.85 1.45 7.21
N ASN A 139 -12.14 2.55 7.46
CA ASN A 139 -11.28 3.17 6.48
C ASN A 139 -9.95 3.71 7.04
N TRP A 140 -9.67 3.48 8.31
CA TRP A 140 -8.48 3.94 9.01
C TRP A 140 -8.06 2.90 10.04
N ILE A 141 -6.76 2.65 10.15
CA ILE A 141 -6.15 1.83 11.21
C ILE A 141 -5.08 2.68 11.90
N ALA A 142 -5.01 2.59 13.22
CA ALA A 142 -3.89 3.08 14.01
C ALA A 142 -3.46 1.99 14.99
N ILE A 143 -2.15 1.88 15.23
CA ILE A 143 -1.56 1.01 16.24
C ILE A 143 -0.85 1.95 17.23
N VAL A 144 -1.21 1.85 18.52
CA VAL A 144 -0.79 2.76 19.59
C VAL A 144 0.06 2.07 20.63
#